data_AF-A0A3M1MKF9-F1
#
_entry.id   AF-A0A3M1MKF9-F1
#
_cell.length_a   1.000
_cell.length_b   1.000
_cell.length_c   1.000
_cell.angle_alpha   90.00
_cell.angle_beta   90.00
_cell.angle_gamma   90.00
#
_symmetry.space_group_name_H-M   'P 1'
#
loop_
_entity.id
_entity.type
_entity.pdbx_description
1 polymer ?
#
loop_
_entity_poly.entity_id
_entity_poly.type
_entity_poly.pdbx_seq_one_letter_code
_entity_poly.pdbx_strand_id
1 'polypeptide(L)'
;MARLVDNPELAFRLARAIVSDIALYNQEKVEEGIKNDNIFELLEEELQEGREHFQSRVSPDLTERDHLYDRAVVDVMIRQAGKIESSIW
;
A
#
# COMPACT_ATOMS: atom_id res chain seq x y z
N MET A 1 25.53 7.26 -5.67
CA MET A 1 24.42 6.33 -5.43
C MET A 1 23.54 6.92 -4.34
N ALA A 2 22.23 7.05 -4.57
CA ALA A 2 21.32 7.40 -3.49
C ALA A 2 21.39 6.30 -2.41
N ARG A 3 21.44 6.68 -1.14
CA ARG A 3 21.43 5.72 -0.03
C ARG A 3 20.05 5.06 0.02
N LEU A 4 19.99 3.74 -0.13
CA LEU A 4 18.78 2.96 0.04
C LEU A 4 18.35 2.96 1.51
N VAL A 5 17.05 2.83 1.77
CA VAL A 5 16.50 2.68 3.12
C VAL A 5 16.76 1.24 3.60
N ASP A 6 17.46 1.11 4.72
CA ASP A 6 17.85 -0.15 5.35
C ASP A 6 17.27 -0.33 6.77
N ASN A 7 16.49 0.65 7.23
CA ASN A 7 15.80 0.60 8.51
C ASN A 7 14.33 0.19 8.31
N PRO A 8 13.83 -0.87 9.00
CA PRO A 8 12.45 -1.34 8.85
C PRO A 8 11.39 -0.27 9.16
N GLU A 9 11.59 0.58 10.16
CA GLU A 9 10.63 1.63 10.52
C GLU A 9 10.56 2.71 9.45
N LEU A 10 11.70 3.11 8.89
CA LEU A 10 11.74 4.07 7.79
C LEU A 10 11.13 3.49 6.51
N ALA A 11 11.43 2.23 6.21
CA ALA A 11 10.82 1.52 5.09
C ALA A 11 9.30 1.45 5.26
N PHE A 12 8.80 1.07 6.43
CA PHE A 12 7.36 1.01 6.68
C PHE A 12 6.67 2.38 6.55
N ARG A 13 7.32 3.47 7.00
CA ARG A 13 6.80 4.83 6.79
C ARG A 13 6.75 5.20 5.31
N LEU A 14 7.78 4.84 4.54
CA LEU A 14 7.79 5.05 3.09
C LEU A 14 6.67 4.26 2.40
N ALA A 15 6.48 2.98 2.76
CA ALA A 15 5.38 2.16 2.23
C ALA A 15 4.02 2.81 2.50
N ARG A 16 3.77 3.25 3.75
CA ARG A 16 2.53 3.95 4.10
C ARG A 16 2.32 5.25 3.33
N ALA A 17 3.38 6.02 3.08
CA ALA A 17 3.28 7.24 2.28
C ALA A 17 2.86 6.93 0.85
N ILE A 18 3.53 5.98 0.19
CA ILE A 18 3.22 5.54 -1.17
C ILE A 18 1.78 5.04 -1.28
N VAL A 19 1.37 4.15 -0.38
CA VAL A 19 0.00 3.60 -0.38
C VAL A 19 -1.04 4.69 -0.08
N SER A 20 -0.72 5.66 0.79
CA SER A 20 -1.62 6.79 1.06
C SER A 20 -1.80 7.68 -0.17
N ASP A 21 -0.73 7.91 -0.95
CA ASP A 21 -0.85 8.63 -2.21
C ASP A 21 -1.73 7.86 -3.20
N ILE A 22 -1.53 6.55 -3.36
CA ILE A 22 -2.39 5.70 -4.22
C ILE A 22 -3.85 5.81 -3.79
N ALA A 23 -4.14 5.71 -2.49
CA ALA A 23 -5.49 5.82 -1.96
C ALA A 23 -6.10 7.20 -2.24
N LEU A 24 -5.32 8.26 -2.05
CA LEU A 24 -5.75 9.64 -2.22
C LEU A 24 -6.11 9.95 -3.67
N TYR A 25 -5.37 9.40 -4.64
CA TYR A 25 -5.61 9.60 -6.06
C TYR A 25 -6.68 8.67 -6.65
N ASN A 26 -7.02 7.59 -5.95
CA ASN A 26 -7.96 6.57 -6.44
C ASN A 26 -9.16 6.36 -5.50
N GLN A 27 -9.67 7.43 -4.88
CA GLN A 27 -10.73 7.36 -3.86
C GLN A 27 -11.99 6.62 -4.35
N GLU A 28 -12.41 6.84 -5.60
CA GLU A 28 -13.57 6.17 -6.20
C GLU A 28 -13.34 4.66 -6.33
N LYS A 29 -12.16 4.23 -6.80
CA LYS A 29 -11.79 2.82 -6.89
C LYS A 29 -11.68 2.17 -5.51
N VAL A 30 -11.16 2.88 -4.52
CA VAL A 30 -11.12 2.38 -3.13
C VAL A 30 -12.54 2.16 -2.61
N GLU A 31 -13.44 3.14 -2.79
CA GLU A 31 -14.83 2.99 -2.34
C GLU A 31 -15.54 1.82 -3.04
N GLU A 32 -15.43 1.73 -4.37
CA GLU A 32 -15.99 0.61 -5.15
C GLU A 32 -15.38 -0.73 -4.73
N GLY A 33 -14.07 -0.76 -4.58
CA GLY A 33 -13.27 -1.91 -4.18
C GLY A 33 -13.69 -2.49 -2.84
N ILE A 34 -13.93 -1.61 -1.86
CA ILE A 34 -14.39 -1.99 -0.54
C ILE A 34 -15.85 -2.47 -0.58
N LYS A 35 -16.73 -1.81 -1.34
CA LYS A 35 -18.14 -2.20 -1.45
C LYS A 35 -18.33 -3.56 -2.12
N ASN A 36 -17.52 -3.88 -3.11
CA ASN A 36 -17.68 -5.06 -3.96
C ASN A 36 -16.66 -6.18 -3.69
N ASP A 37 -15.79 -6.03 -2.68
CA ASP A 37 -14.74 -6.98 -2.33
C ASP A 37 -13.75 -7.27 -3.48
N ASN A 38 -13.44 -6.25 -4.28
CA ASN A 38 -12.54 -6.37 -5.45
C ASN A 38 -11.44 -5.28 -5.47
N ILE A 39 -11.11 -4.71 -4.30
CA ILE A 39 -10.14 -3.61 -4.19
C ILE A 39 -8.76 -3.95 -4.78
N PHE A 40 -8.28 -5.18 -4.61
CA PHE A 40 -6.98 -5.60 -5.11
C PHE A 40 -6.97 -5.76 -6.64
N GLU A 41 -8.11 -6.07 -7.24
CA GLU A 41 -8.27 -6.16 -8.70
C GLU A 41 -8.36 -4.75 -9.30
N LEU A 42 -9.14 -3.85 -8.68
CA LEU A 42 -9.32 -2.47 -9.17
C LEU A 42 -8.06 -1.61 -9.09
N LEU A 43 -7.19 -1.89 -8.11
CA LEU A 43 -5.94 -1.18 -7.87
C LEU A 43 -4.70 -2.00 -8.19
N GLU A 44 -4.83 -3.08 -8.98
CA GLU A 44 -3.71 -3.97 -9.30
C GLU A 44 -2.51 -3.20 -9.87
N GLU A 45 -2.76 -2.37 -10.88
CA GLU A 45 -1.74 -1.57 -11.56
C GLU A 45 -1.07 -0.60 -10.59
N GLU A 46 -1.85 0.19 -9.85
CA GLU A 46 -1.32 1.20 -8.94
C GLU A 46 -0.55 0.59 -7.76
N LEU A 47 -1.01 -0.54 -7.22
CA LEU A 47 -0.31 -1.25 -6.15
C LEU A 47 0.98 -1.89 -6.65
N GLN A 48 1.00 -2.39 -7.89
CA GLN A 48 2.21 -2.94 -8.50
C GLN A 48 3.25 -1.83 -8.75
N GLU A 49 2.84 -0.70 -9.34
CA GLU A 49 3.71 0.47 -9.52
C GLU A 49 4.23 0.99 -8.17
N GLY A 50 3.35 1.07 -7.17
CA GLY A 50 3.73 1.46 -5.81
C GLY A 50 4.75 0.51 -5.17
N ARG A 51 4.62 -0.80 -5.41
CA ARG A 51 5.56 -1.82 -4.93
C ARG A 51 6.92 -1.66 -5.58
N GLU A 52 6.96 -1.49 -6.90
CA GLU A 52 8.21 -1.27 -7.65
C GLU A 52 8.90 0.01 -7.18
N HIS A 53 8.11 1.08 -6.98
CA HIS A 53 8.62 2.33 -6.43
C HIS A 53 9.22 2.17 -5.03
N PHE A 54 8.54 1.43 -4.16
CA PHE A 54 9.03 1.10 -2.83
C PHE A 54 10.34 0.29 -2.89
N GLN A 55 10.37 -0.79 -3.67
CA GLN A 55 11.54 -1.65 -3.82
C GLN A 55 12.75 -0.91 -4.40
N SER A 56 12.54 0.09 -5.27
CA SER A 56 13.63 0.91 -5.82
C SER A 56 14.33 1.78 -4.78
N ARG A 57 13.68 2.04 -3.64
CA ARG A 57 14.16 2.94 -2.56
C ARG A 57 14.60 2.19 -1.30
N VAL A 58 14.30 0.90 -1.21
CA VAL A 58 14.55 0.06 -0.03
C VAL A 58 15.62 -0.98 -0.34
N SER A 59 16.52 -1.21 0.61
CA SER A 59 17.58 -2.20 0.46
C SER A 59 17.01 -3.59 0.19
N PRO A 60 17.53 -4.34 -0.80
CA PRO A 60 17.12 -5.73 -1.03
C PRO A 60 17.49 -6.66 0.14
N ASP A 61 18.48 -6.28 0.94
CA ASP A 61 18.89 -7.04 2.14
C ASP A 61 17.99 -6.78 3.35
N LEU A 62 17.02 -5.85 3.25
CA LEU A 62 16.08 -5.59 4.32
C LEU A 62 15.13 -6.79 4.49
N THR A 63 15.19 -7.40 5.67
CA THR A 63 14.34 -8.54 6.03
C THR A 63 12.86 -8.15 5.93
N GLU A 64 12.07 -9.03 5.29
CA GLU A 64 10.62 -8.88 5.15
C GLU A 64 10.16 -7.58 4.47
N ARG A 65 10.99 -6.99 3.59
CA ARG A 65 10.65 -5.74 2.89
C ARG A 65 9.30 -5.79 2.17
N ASP A 66 8.94 -6.92 1.56
CA ASP A 66 7.68 -7.08 0.84
C ASP A 66 6.48 -7.12 1.82
N HIS A 67 6.63 -7.78 2.96
CA HIS A 67 5.61 -7.79 4.02
C HIS A 67 5.36 -6.38 4.59
N LEU A 68 6.38 -5.52 4.65
CA LEU A 68 6.19 -4.12 5.08
C LEU A 68 5.26 -3.36 4.13
N TYR A 69 5.40 -3.60 2.82
CA TYR A 69 4.53 -3.00 1.82
C TYR A 69 3.11 -3.56 1.92
N ASP A 70 2.96 -4.88 1.97
CA ASP A 70 1.64 -5.54 2.07
C ASP A 70 0.86 -5.08 3.30
N ARG A 71 1.55 -4.98 4.45
CA ARG A 71 0.97 -4.45 5.68
C ARG A 71 0.53 -3.01 5.51
N ALA A 72 1.30 -2.17 4.82
CA ALA A 72 0.92 -0.79 4.56
C ALA A 72 -0.34 -0.70 3.68
N VAL A 73 -0.48 -1.59 2.69
CA VAL A 73 -1.70 -1.71 1.87
C VAL A 73 -2.91 -1.98 2.77
N VAL A 74 -2.86 -2.98 3.63
CA VAL A 74 -3.97 -3.30 4.54
C VAL A 74 -4.26 -2.16 5.54
N ASP A 75 -3.23 -1.60 6.17
CA ASP A 75 -3.37 -0.54 7.18
C ASP A 75 -3.95 0.76 6.59
N VAL A 76 -3.71 1.04 5.32
CA VAL A 76 -4.18 2.27 4.67
C VAL A 76 -5.48 2.05 3.90
N MET A 77 -5.55 1.02 3.06
CA MET A 77 -6.68 0.80 2.17
C MET A 77 -7.89 0.19 2.87
N ILE A 78 -7.67 -0.75 3.79
CA ILE A 78 -8.76 -1.51 4.42
C ILE A 78 -9.10 -0.92 5.78
N ARG A 79 -8.11 -0.79 6.67
CA ARG A 79 -8.37 -0.36 8.05
C ARG A 79 -8.95 1.06 8.13
N GLN A 80 -8.51 1.98 7.26
CA GLN A 80 -9.06 3.35 7.25
C GLN A 80 -10.43 3.43 6.59
N ALA A 81 -10.74 2.48 5.69
CA ALA A 81 -12.02 2.37 5.02
C ALA A 81 -13.14 1.79 5.89
N GLY A 82 -12.87 1.37 7.14
CA GLY A 82 -13.85 0.76 8.06
C GLY A 82 -15.10 1.61 8.40
N LYS A 83 -15.25 2.79 7.80
CA LYS A 83 -16.46 3.63 7.87
C LYS A 83 -17.40 3.43 6.67
N ILE A 84 -16.98 2.76 5.61
CA ILE A 84 -17.74 2.55 4.35
C ILE A 84 -18.65 1.33 4.52
N GLU A 85 -19.96 1.44 4.39
CA GLU A 85 -20.81 0.24 4.52
C GLU A 85 -20.43 -0.84 3.47
N SER A 86 -20.05 -2.04 3.93
CA SER A 86 -19.56 -3.14 3.11
C SER A 86 -19.82 -4.49 3.78
N SER A 87 -19.92 -5.57 2.98
CA SER A 87 -20.06 -6.95 3.45
C SER A 87 -18.75 -7.62 3.88
N ILE A 88 -17.60 -6.94 3.72
CA ILE A 88 -16.28 -7.51 4.07
C ILE A 88 -15.95 -7.39 5.57
N TRP A 89 -16.86 -6.84 6.38
CA TRP A 89 -16.79 -6.81 7.85
C TRP A 89 -18.16 -6.93 8.54
#